data_AF-A0A395URJ8-F1
#
_entry.id   AF-A0A395URJ8-F1
#
_cell.length_a   1.000
_cell.length_b   1.000
_cell.length_c   1.000
_cell.angle_alpha   90.00
_cell.angle_beta   90.00
_cell.angle_gamma   90.00
#
_symmetry.space_group_name_H-M   'P 1'
#
loop_
_entity.id
_entity.type
_entity.pdbx_description
1 polymer ?
#
loop_
_entity_poly.entity_id
_entity_poly.type
_entity_poly.pdbx_seq_one_letter_code
_entity_poly.pdbx_strand_id
1 'polypeptide(L)'
;MKPRNKFEKAVFAESKNLRQITKTQCKWAFRECIDHFAYRLPKGRTTCMDCGHSWTMEKPKDTCTCPHCRARLQVRETFERKIRQKQYFTILTTCGEYQVQRMFLLSAEMEKGCKATSCVVEIGQYWWNAQGRKTIVAIQRVLGKYIDTFSYCSPMAVRNDNEAYRHISYSQIYPKFKATDTLRRNGFKNDFHGIVPTILIPALLSDSRAETLMKAGRTEHLKYFLDNSRAFDACWQSYKVATRNGYDIEDISIWCDYVDMLRRLNKDIWKSHSTLTLLATQ
;
A
#
# COMPACT_ATOMS: atom_id res chain seq x y z
N MET A 1 13.08 -15.23 13.66
CA MET A 1 13.77 -15.06 14.96
C MET A 1 12.82 -15.49 16.07
N LYS A 2 13.32 -15.79 17.28
CA LYS A 2 12.43 -16.00 18.43
C LYS A 2 11.83 -14.65 18.84
N PRO A 3 10.53 -14.59 19.22
CA PRO A 3 9.93 -13.37 19.76
C PRO A 3 10.69 -12.87 20.99
N ARG A 4 11.08 -11.60 21.00
CA ARG A 4 11.98 -11.01 22.00
C ARG A 4 11.25 -10.40 23.18
N ASN A 5 10.07 -9.85 22.94
CA ASN A 5 9.29 -9.11 23.95
C ASN A 5 7.84 -9.62 24.04
N LYS A 6 7.11 -9.17 25.07
CA LYS A 6 5.72 -9.60 25.34
C LYS A 6 4.79 -9.35 24.14
N PHE A 7 4.93 -8.22 23.46
CA PHE A 7 4.14 -7.85 22.29
C PHE A 7 4.40 -8.78 21.09
N GLU A 8 5.67 -9.05 20.76
CA GLU A 8 6.04 -9.98 19.70
C GLU A 8 5.55 -11.41 20.00
N LYS A 9 5.59 -11.83 21.27
CA LYS A 9 5.06 -13.14 21.69
C LYS A 9 3.54 -13.23 21.48
N ALA A 10 2.80 -12.20 21.89
CA ALA A 10 1.35 -12.13 21.71
C ALA A 10 0.97 -12.13 20.22
N VAL A 11 1.61 -11.28 19.41
CA VAL A 11 1.36 -11.22 17.96
C VAL A 11 1.68 -12.56 17.28
N PHE A 12 2.79 -13.21 17.63
CA PHE A 12 3.14 -14.49 17.03
C PHE A 12 2.15 -15.60 17.40
N ALA A 13 1.61 -15.59 18.62
CA ALA A 13 0.52 -16.49 19.00
C ALA A 13 -0.75 -16.20 18.19
N GLU A 14 -1.14 -14.93 18.10
CA GLU A 14 -2.35 -14.49 17.40
C GLU A 14 -2.29 -14.73 15.89
N SER A 15 -1.10 -14.67 15.27
CA SER A 15 -0.93 -14.91 13.83
C SER A 15 -1.39 -16.29 13.37
N LYS A 16 -1.45 -17.26 14.29
CA LYS A 16 -1.95 -18.62 14.02
C LYS A 16 -3.46 -18.66 13.82
N ASN A 17 -4.18 -17.64 14.29
CA ASN A 17 -5.63 -17.53 14.17
C ASN A 17 -6.06 -16.85 12.85
N LEU A 18 -5.11 -16.35 12.05
CA LEU A 18 -5.42 -15.74 10.77
C LEU A 18 -6.01 -16.76 9.80
N ARG A 19 -7.16 -16.41 9.22
CA ARG A 19 -7.81 -17.24 8.20
C ARG A 19 -6.96 -17.32 6.94
N GLN A 20 -7.03 -18.45 6.26
CA GLN A 20 -6.43 -18.59 4.93
C GLN A 20 -7.03 -17.59 3.94
N ILE A 21 -6.26 -17.25 2.91
CA ILE A 21 -6.74 -16.40 1.82
C ILE A 21 -7.91 -17.09 1.10
N THR A 22 -8.94 -16.31 0.78
CA THR A 22 -10.14 -16.81 0.14
C THR A 22 -9.99 -16.95 -1.37
N LYS A 23 -10.77 -17.84 -1.99
CA LYS A 23 -10.84 -17.96 -3.46
C LYS A 23 -11.21 -16.64 -4.15
N THR A 24 -12.05 -15.82 -3.52
CA THR A 24 -12.44 -14.51 -4.05
C THR A 24 -11.28 -13.54 -4.08
N GLN A 25 -10.46 -13.50 -3.03
CA GLN A 25 -9.24 -12.68 -2.99
C GLN A 25 -8.21 -13.15 -4.03
N CYS A 26 -8.03 -14.47 -4.18
CA CYS A 26 -7.14 -15.00 -5.23
C CYS A 26 -7.63 -14.64 -6.64
N LYS A 27 -8.94 -14.76 -6.91
CA LYS A 27 -9.53 -14.36 -8.20
C LYS A 27 -9.36 -12.87 -8.48
N TRP A 28 -9.58 -12.03 -7.46
CA TRP A 28 -9.35 -10.59 -7.58
C TRP A 28 -7.88 -10.29 -7.90
N ALA A 29 -6.94 -10.90 -7.17
CA ALA A 29 -5.51 -10.67 -7.39
C ALA A 29 -5.09 -11.09 -8.81
N PHE A 30 -5.59 -12.24 -9.29
CA PHE A 30 -5.34 -12.67 -10.67
C PHE A 30 -5.90 -11.70 -11.71
N ARG A 31 -6.96 -10.94 -11.40
CA ARG A 31 -7.61 -10.03 -12.34
C ARG A 31 -7.08 -8.60 -12.33
N GLU A 32 -6.75 -8.10 -11.16
CA GLU A 32 -6.43 -6.68 -10.98
C GLU A 32 -4.93 -6.42 -10.80
N CYS A 33 -4.17 -7.43 -10.36
CA CYS A 33 -2.76 -7.23 -10.03
C CYS A 33 -1.80 -7.58 -11.18
N ILE A 34 -2.21 -8.39 -12.17
CA ILE A 34 -1.34 -8.78 -13.28
C ILE A 34 -1.89 -8.30 -14.61
N ASP A 35 -1.03 -8.22 -15.61
CA ASP A 35 -1.45 -7.93 -16.96
C ASP A 35 -2.07 -9.16 -17.63
N HIS A 36 -3.04 -8.94 -18.50
CA HIS A 36 -3.68 -10.00 -19.27
C HIS A 36 -3.43 -9.81 -20.75
N PHE A 37 -3.02 -10.89 -21.43
CA PHE A 37 -2.53 -10.80 -22.81
C PHE A 37 -3.35 -11.61 -23.81
N ALA A 38 -3.36 -11.11 -25.04
CA ALA A 38 -3.75 -11.85 -26.24
C ALA A 38 -2.54 -11.91 -27.18
N TYR A 39 -1.98 -13.10 -27.38
CA TYR A 39 -0.82 -13.27 -28.24
C TYR A 39 -1.26 -13.46 -29.68
N ARG A 40 -0.93 -12.50 -30.55
CA ARG A 40 -1.24 -12.49 -31.98
C ARG A 40 -0.02 -12.91 -32.79
N LEU A 41 -0.22 -13.79 -33.77
CA LEU A 41 0.78 -14.11 -34.79
C LEU A 41 0.63 -13.18 -36.00
N PRO A 42 1.66 -13.00 -36.84
CA PRO A 42 1.60 -12.10 -38.00
C PRO A 42 0.41 -12.35 -38.95
N LYS A 43 0.00 -13.61 -39.10
CA LYS A 43 -1.17 -14.02 -39.93
C LYS A 43 -2.53 -13.83 -39.24
N GLY A 44 -2.59 -13.11 -38.11
CA GLY A 44 -3.83 -12.76 -37.42
C GLY A 44 -4.37 -13.82 -36.44
N ARG A 45 -3.74 -15.00 -36.33
CA ARG A 45 -4.14 -15.98 -35.30
C ARG A 45 -3.80 -15.44 -33.91
N THR A 46 -4.83 -15.19 -33.11
CA THR A 46 -4.74 -14.66 -31.75
C THR A 46 -5.15 -15.72 -30.73
N THR A 47 -4.44 -15.78 -29.61
CA THR A 47 -4.76 -16.68 -28.50
C THR A 47 -4.85 -15.91 -27.19
N CYS A 48 -5.92 -16.12 -26.44
CA CYS A 48 -6.08 -15.59 -25.09
C CYS A 48 -5.13 -16.32 -24.12
N MET A 49 -4.32 -15.56 -23.39
CA MET A 49 -3.37 -16.12 -22.43
C MET A 49 -4.04 -16.54 -21.10
N ASP A 50 -5.26 -16.10 -20.83
CA ASP A 50 -6.00 -16.49 -19.61
C ASP A 50 -6.71 -17.84 -19.75
N CYS A 51 -7.35 -18.09 -20.90
CA CYS A 51 -8.21 -19.26 -21.09
C CYS A 51 -7.75 -20.20 -22.22
N GLY A 52 -6.76 -19.82 -23.01
CA GLY A 52 -6.22 -20.63 -24.11
C GLY A 52 -7.04 -20.60 -25.39
N HIS A 53 -8.23 -19.99 -25.40
CA HIS A 53 -9.07 -19.91 -26.59
C HIS A 53 -8.37 -19.13 -27.72
N SER A 54 -8.48 -19.61 -28.95
CA SER A 54 -7.85 -19.01 -30.13
C SER A 54 -8.90 -18.60 -31.17
N TRP A 55 -8.68 -17.45 -31.80
CA TRP A 55 -9.53 -16.90 -32.86
C TRP A 55 -8.68 -16.11 -33.86
N THR A 56 -9.30 -15.66 -34.95
CA THR A 56 -8.62 -14.84 -35.96
C THR A 56 -8.96 -13.36 -35.75
N MET A 57 -7.94 -12.52 -35.71
CA MET A 57 -8.05 -11.05 -35.74
C MET A 57 -7.46 -10.52 -37.04
N GLU A 58 -8.34 -9.97 -37.88
CA GLU A 58 -7.95 -9.40 -39.18
C GLU A 58 -7.00 -8.21 -39.01
N LYS A 59 -7.39 -7.24 -38.18
CA LYS A 59 -6.58 -6.03 -37.91
C LYS A 59 -5.92 -6.09 -36.53
N PRO A 60 -4.64 -5.69 -36.41
CA PRO A 60 -4.02 -5.50 -35.11
C PRO A 60 -4.72 -4.35 -34.36
N LYS A 61 -4.81 -4.49 -33.05
CA LYS A 61 -5.34 -3.51 -32.09
C LYS A 61 -4.51 -3.63 -30.83
N ASP A 62 -4.40 -2.58 -30.02
CA ASP A 62 -3.64 -2.64 -28.77
C ASP A 62 -4.35 -3.46 -27.69
N THR A 63 -5.69 -3.50 -27.73
CA THR A 63 -6.51 -4.26 -26.79
C THR A 63 -7.64 -5.01 -27.49
N CYS A 64 -8.09 -6.09 -26.86
CA CYS A 64 -9.23 -6.88 -27.33
C CYS A 64 -10.01 -7.48 -26.15
N THR A 65 -11.21 -7.97 -26.41
CA THR A 65 -11.97 -8.77 -25.45
C THR A 65 -11.99 -10.22 -25.93
N CYS A 66 -11.64 -11.16 -25.06
CA CYS A 66 -11.68 -12.58 -25.41
C CYS A 66 -13.13 -13.02 -25.69
N PRO A 67 -13.41 -13.65 -26.84
CA PRO A 67 -14.77 -14.09 -27.17
C PRO A 67 -15.27 -15.21 -26.24
N HIS A 68 -14.37 -15.97 -25.60
CA HIS A 68 -14.72 -17.08 -24.72
C HIS A 68 -14.85 -16.66 -23.24
N CYS A 69 -13.79 -16.11 -22.65
CA CYS A 69 -13.79 -15.77 -21.22
C CYS A 69 -14.19 -14.31 -20.92
N ARG A 70 -14.42 -13.49 -21.97
CA ARG A 70 -14.78 -12.06 -21.88
C ARG A 70 -13.77 -11.17 -21.15
N ALA A 71 -12.56 -11.68 -20.88
CA ALA A 71 -11.49 -10.88 -20.31
C ALA A 71 -11.04 -9.81 -21.31
N ARG A 72 -10.75 -8.60 -20.81
CA ARG A 72 -10.06 -7.55 -21.56
C ARG A 72 -8.56 -7.87 -21.55
N LEU A 73 -7.95 -7.88 -22.73
CA LEU A 73 -6.58 -8.32 -22.95
C LEU A 73 -5.79 -7.26 -23.72
N GLN A 74 -4.54 -7.06 -23.35
CA GLN A 74 -3.54 -6.34 -24.15
C GLN A 74 -3.04 -7.27 -25.26
N VAL A 75 -3.14 -6.84 -26.52
CA VAL A 75 -2.67 -7.63 -27.65
C VAL A 75 -1.17 -7.43 -27.80
N ARG A 76 -0.43 -8.53 -27.93
CA ARG A 76 1.00 -8.50 -28.23
C ARG A 76 1.26 -9.36 -29.45
N GLU A 77 1.93 -8.79 -30.45
CA GLU A 77 2.44 -9.57 -31.58
C GLU A 77 3.72 -10.26 -31.17
N THR A 78 3.67 -11.59 -31.00
CA THR A 78 4.80 -12.36 -30.50
C THR A 78 4.68 -13.84 -30.85
N PHE A 79 5.84 -14.48 -30.99
CA PHE A 79 5.97 -15.94 -31.09
C PHE A 79 6.15 -16.61 -29.73
N GLU A 80 6.29 -15.83 -28.64
CA GLU A 80 6.34 -16.36 -27.28
C GLU A 80 5.15 -17.27 -27.02
N ARG A 81 5.40 -18.38 -26.31
CA ARG A 81 4.37 -19.36 -25.97
C ARG A 81 3.98 -19.33 -24.51
N LYS A 82 4.87 -18.88 -23.63
CA LYS A 82 4.70 -18.90 -22.19
C LYS A 82 5.10 -17.55 -21.62
N ILE A 83 4.32 -17.05 -20.68
CA ILE A 83 4.68 -15.89 -19.86
C ILE A 83 4.45 -16.22 -18.40
N ARG A 84 5.41 -15.82 -17.57
CA ARG A 84 5.34 -15.91 -16.12
C ARG A 84 5.26 -14.50 -15.56
N GLN A 85 4.27 -14.26 -14.72
CA GLN A 85 4.09 -12.99 -14.03
C GLN A 85 4.14 -13.22 -12.53
N LYS A 86 4.88 -12.36 -11.84
CA LYS A 86 4.93 -12.32 -10.39
C LYS A 86 4.52 -10.93 -9.95
N GLN A 87 3.51 -10.85 -9.10
CA GLN A 87 3.06 -9.57 -8.56
C GLN A 87 2.77 -9.69 -7.07
N TYR A 88 3.16 -8.67 -6.32
CA TYR A 88 2.75 -8.52 -4.94
C TYR A 88 1.40 -7.83 -4.81
N PHE A 89 0.65 -8.21 -3.80
CA PHE A 89 -0.57 -7.51 -3.38
C PHE A 89 -0.74 -7.63 -1.87
N THR A 90 -1.61 -6.80 -1.30
CA THR A 90 -1.85 -6.79 0.13
C THR A 90 -3.32 -6.91 0.48
N ILE A 91 -3.60 -7.36 1.69
CA ILE A 91 -4.95 -7.45 2.25
C ILE A 91 -4.92 -6.84 3.64
N LEU A 92 -5.76 -5.84 3.85
CA LEU A 92 -5.95 -5.25 5.16
C LEU A 92 -7.07 -6.00 5.91
N THR A 93 -6.83 -6.36 7.16
CA THR A 93 -7.78 -7.09 8.01
C THR A 93 -7.52 -6.80 9.49
N THR A 94 -8.34 -7.36 10.36
CA THR A 94 -8.11 -7.41 11.81
C THR A 94 -7.96 -8.85 12.27
N CYS A 95 -7.24 -9.06 13.38
CA CYS A 95 -7.16 -10.34 14.08
C CYS A 95 -6.98 -10.06 15.58
N GLY A 96 -7.92 -10.53 16.40
CA GLY A 96 -8.05 -10.07 17.78
C GLY A 96 -8.18 -8.54 17.83
N GLU A 97 -7.37 -7.91 18.68
CA GLU A 97 -7.32 -6.45 18.85
C GLU A 97 -6.38 -5.74 17.85
N TYR A 98 -5.70 -6.50 16.98
CA TYR A 98 -4.67 -5.97 16.11
C TYR A 98 -5.20 -5.58 14.74
N GLN A 99 -4.70 -4.46 14.23
CA GLN A 99 -4.75 -4.15 12.81
C GLN A 99 -3.67 -4.97 12.10
N VAL A 100 -4.01 -5.61 10.99
CA VAL A 100 -3.11 -6.48 10.24
C VAL A 100 -3.11 -6.12 8.77
N GLN A 101 -1.92 -5.93 8.18
CA GLN A 101 -1.73 -5.85 6.75
C GLN A 101 -0.95 -7.08 6.29
N ARG A 102 -1.61 -7.95 5.54
CA ARG A 102 -1.05 -9.18 4.99
C ARG A 102 -0.48 -8.92 3.61
N MET A 103 0.65 -9.51 3.30
CA MET A 103 1.41 -9.35 2.06
C MET A 103 1.50 -10.69 1.36
N PHE A 104 1.14 -10.71 0.07
CA PHE A 104 1.08 -11.92 -0.74
C PHE A 104 1.86 -11.74 -2.03
N LEU A 105 2.45 -12.83 -2.51
CA LEU A 105 2.99 -12.97 -3.84
C LEU A 105 2.03 -13.82 -4.67
N LEU A 106 1.53 -13.25 -5.77
CA LEU A 106 0.87 -13.97 -6.84
C LEU A 106 1.92 -14.37 -7.87
N SER A 107 1.95 -15.66 -8.24
CA SER A 107 2.72 -16.16 -9.38
C SER A 107 1.75 -16.80 -10.37
N ALA A 108 1.69 -16.28 -11.59
CA ALA A 108 0.83 -16.75 -12.66
C ALA A 108 1.67 -17.29 -13.81
N GLU A 109 1.30 -18.47 -14.31
CA GLU A 109 1.85 -19.06 -15.52
C GLU A 109 0.76 -19.09 -16.59
N MET A 110 1.05 -18.48 -17.74
CA MET A 110 0.13 -18.41 -18.86
C MET A 110 0.80 -19.03 -20.08
N GLU A 111 0.17 -20.05 -20.65
CA GLU A 111 0.67 -20.75 -21.82
C GLU A 111 -0.36 -20.73 -22.95
N LYS A 112 0.12 -20.47 -24.15
CA LYS A 112 -0.70 -20.42 -25.36
C LYS A 112 -1.45 -21.73 -25.57
N GLY A 113 -2.78 -21.66 -25.60
CA GLY A 113 -3.65 -22.84 -25.77
C GLY A 113 -4.05 -23.51 -24.47
N CYS A 114 -3.50 -23.08 -23.33
CA CYS A 114 -3.83 -23.60 -22.00
C CYS A 114 -4.57 -22.56 -21.17
N LYS A 115 -5.35 -23.02 -20.19
CA LYS A 115 -5.91 -22.15 -19.17
C LYS A 115 -4.79 -21.73 -18.22
N ALA A 116 -4.71 -20.44 -17.90
CA ALA A 116 -3.72 -19.90 -16.98
C ALA A 116 -3.84 -20.55 -15.60
N THR A 117 -2.70 -20.79 -14.97
CA THR A 117 -2.59 -21.28 -13.60
C THR A 117 -1.97 -20.20 -12.72
N SER A 118 -2.39 -20.13 -11.47
CA SER A 118 -1.87 -19.15 -10.52
C SER A 118 -1.75 -19.75 -9.13
N CYS A 119 -0.67 -19.44 -8.44
CA CYS A 119 -0.49 -19.73 -7.03
C CYS A 119 -0.28 -18.43 -6.25
N VAL A 120 -0.76 -18.42 -5.00
CA VAL A 120 -0.60 -17.28 -4.10
C VAL A 120 0.11 -17.77 -2.84
N VAL A 121 1.16 -17.07 -2.45
CA VAL A 121 1.94 -17.36 -1.24
C VAL A 121 1.93 -16.14 -0.33
N GLU A 122 1.61 -16.34 0.94
CA GLU A 122 1.70 -15.27 1.94
C GLU A 122 3.16 -15.07 2.37
N ILE A 123 3.67 -13.86 2.17
CA ILE A 123 5.08 -13.51 2.42
C ILE A 123 5.24 -12.98 3.84
N GLY A 124 4.29 -12.20 4.32
CA GLY A 124 4.37 -11.65 5.66
C GLY A 124 3.21 -10.75 6.03
N GLN A 125 3.26 -10.26 7.25
CA GLN A 125 2.16 -9.59 7.92
C GLN A 125 2.74 -8.47 8.79
N TYR A 126 2.31 -7.24 8.56
CA TYR A 126 2.48 -6.17 9.54
C TYR A 126 1.34 -6.20 10.54
N TRP A 127 1.69 -6.01 11.81
CA TRP A 127 0.78 -6.02 12.94
C TRP A 127 0.94 -4.72 13.73
N TRP A 128 -0.18 -4.05 14.01
CA TRP A 128 -0.23 -2.87 14.87
C TRP A 128 -1.20 -3.07 16.01
N ASN A 129 -0.79 -2.69 17.22
CA ASN A 129 -1.69 -2.60 18.37
C ASN A 129 -2.36 -1.21 18.44
N ALA A 130 -3.25 -1.02 19.42
CA ALA A 130 -3.97 0.24 19.62
C ALA A 130 -3.08 1.46 19.87
N GLN A 131 -1.83 1.27 20.32
CA GLN A 131 -0.85 2.35 20.54
C GLN A 131 0.05 2.62 19.33
N GLY A 132 -0.22 1.99 18.17
CA GLY A 132 0.58 2.14 16.95
C GLY A 132 1.91 1.38 16.96
N ARG A 133 2.18 0.57 18.00
CA ARG A 133 3.39 -0.25 18.06
C ARG A 133 3.31 -1.35 17.00
N LYS A 134 4.35 -1.43 16.18
CA LYS A 134 4.43 -2.32 15.01
C LYS A 134 5.34 -3.52 15.25
N THR A 135 4.96 -4.68 14.72
CA THR A 135 5.88 -5.81 14.49
C THR A 135 5.56 -6.50 13.16
N ILE A 136 6.43 -7.40 12.72
CA ILE A 136 6.28 -8.16 11.48
C ILE A 136 6.44 -9.66 11.71
N VAL A 137 5.50 -10.42 11.17
CA VAL A 137 5.57 -11.89 11.08
C VAL A 137 5.68 -12.25 9.61
N ALA A 138 6.80 -12.84 9.21
CA ALA A 138 7.09 -13.08 7.79
C ALA A 138 8.00 -14.30 7.55
N ILE A 139 7.94 -14.82 6.33
CA ILE A 139 8.93 -15.77 5.81
C ILE A 139 10.29 -15.07 5.71
N GLN A 140 11.37 -15.85 5.80
CA GLN A 140 12.72 -15.29 5.77
C GLN A 140 13.04 -14.68 4.41
N ARG A 141 13.44 -13.41 4.41
CA ARG A 141 14.18 -12.84 3.27
C ARG A 141 15.59 -13.41 3.27
N VAL A 142 16.06 -13.83 2.11
CA VAL A 142 17.45 -14.28 1.88
C VAL A 142 18.23 -13.11 1.30
N LEU A 143 19.54 -13.06 1.58
CA LEU A 143 20.41 -12.06 0.97
C LEU A 143 20.41 -12.27 -0.56
N GLY A 144 20.06 -11.23 -1.31
CA GLY A 144 19.96 -11.32 -2.76
C GLY A 144 19.82 -9.94 -3.40
N LYS A 145 20.15 -9.88 -4.70
CA LYS A 145 20.10 -8.66 -5.52
C LYS A 145 18.67 -8.15 -5.71
N TYR A 146 17.69 -9.06 -5.73
CA TYR A 146 16.28 -8.74 -6.01
C TYR A 146 15.43 -8.70 -4.74
N ILE A 147 14.40 -7.85 -4.74
CA ILE A 147 13.45 -7.72 -3.64
C ILE A 147 12.68 -9.03 -3.38
N ASP A 148 12.46 -9.85 -4.42
CA ASP A 148 11.70 -11.12 -4.36
C ASP A 148 12.50 -12.35 -3.88
N THR A 149 13.65 -12.11 -3.25
CA THR A 149 14.49 -13.19 -2.71
C THR A 149 13.99 -13.64 -1.33
N PHE A 150 12.99 -14.50 -1.32
CA PHE A 150 12.44 -15.11 -0.10
C PHE A 150 12.69 -16.62 -0.04
N SER A 151 12.88 -17.13 1.18
CA SER A 151 12.86 -18.57 1.45
C SER A 151 11.42 -19.03 1.59
N TYR A 152 10.79 -19.40 0.46
CA TYR A 152 9.37 -19.78 0.39
C TYR A 152 9.00 -21.01 1.25
N CYS A 153 9.98 -21.86 1.56
CA CYS A 153 9.79 -23.03 2.43
C CYS A 153 10.07 -22.72 3.92
N SER A 154 10.49 -21.49 4.26
CA SER A 154 10.75 -21.13 5.65
C SER A 154 9.45 -20.84 6.41
N PRO A 155 9.33 -21.26 7.68
CA PRO A 155 8.15 -20.92 8.47
C PRO A 155 8.09 -19.41 8.72
N MET A 156 6.87 -18.90 8.81
CA MET A 156 6.64 -17.55 9.30
C MET A 156 7.17 -17.43 10.74
N ALA A 157 7.90 -16.35 10.99
CA ALA A 157 8.41 -16.03 12.31
C ALA A 157 8.42 -14.51 12.49
N VAL A 158 8.58 -14.05 13.73
CA VAL A 158 8.90 -12.65 13.97
C VAL A 158 10.23 -12.33 13.28
N ARG A 159 10.23 -11.25 12.48
CA ARG A 159 11.40 -10.75 11.75
C ARG A 159 11.70 -9.32 12.14
N ASN A 160 12.92 -8.88 11.83
CA ASN A 160 13.20 -7.44 11.79
C ASN A 160 12.60 -6.86 10.52
N ASP A 161 12.07 -5.64 10.63
CA ASP A 161 11.58 -4.89 9.49
C ASP A 161 12.73 -4.58 8.51
N ASN A 162 12.45 -4.58 7.21
CA ASN A 162 13.44 -4.29 6.18
C ASN A 162 12.78 -3.65 4.95
N GLU A 163 13.61 -3.16 4.03
CA GLU A 163 13.15 -2.47 2.82
C GLU A 163 12.25 -3.33 1.92
N ALA A 164 12.51 -4.63 1.80
CA ALA A 164 11.68 -5.51 0.96
C ALA A 164 10.25 -5.62 1.49
N TYR A 165 10.08 -5.83 2.80
CA TYR A 165 8.75 -5.88 3.40
C TYR A 165 8.02 -4.54 3.27
N ARG A 166 8.74 -3.42 3.45
CA ARG A 166 8.18 -2.08 3.27
C ARG A 166 7.72 -1.86 1.83
N HIS A 167 8.57 -2.17 0.85
CA HIS A 167 8.23 -2.05 -0.57
C HIS A 167 7.00 -2.90 -0.93
N ILE A 168 6.94 -4.15 -0.47
CA ILE A 168 5.81 -5.04 -0.71
C ILE A 168 4.52 -4.51 -0.06
N SER A 169 4.61 -3.87 1.10
CA SER A 169 3.44 -3.29 1.78
C SER A 169 2.75 -2.16 1.01
N TYR A 170 3.41 -1.62 -0.03
CA TYR A 170 2.85 -0.57 -0.90
C TYR A 170 2.08 -1.14 -2.09
N SER A 171 2.10 -2.46 -2.25
CA SER A 171 1.41 -3.12 -3.35
C SER A 171 -0.10 -2.98 -3.22
N GLN A 172 -0.79 -3.12 -4.36
CA GLN A 172 -2.24 -2.99 -4.47
C GLN A 172 -2.98 -3.70 -3.33
N ILE A 173 -3.96 -3.02 -2.75
CA ILE A 173 -4.72 -3.51 -1.59
C ILE A 173 -6.06 -4.08 -2.08
N TYR A 174 -6.41 -5.27 -1.61
CA TYR A 174 -7.74 -5.84 -1.83
C TYR A 174 -8.82 -4.89 -1.29
N PRO A 175 -9.79 -4.42 -2.11
CA PRO A 175 -10.66 -3.30 -1.75
C PRO A 175 -11.65 -3.59 -0.61
N LYS A 176 -11.92 -4.87 -0.31
CA LYS A 176 -12.82 -5.25 0.80
C LYS A 176 -11.98 -5.66 2.01
N PHE A 177 -11.79 -4.71 2.93
CA PHE A 177 -10.96 -4.90 4.11
C PHE A 177 -11.65 -4.55 5.43
N LYS A 178 -11.02 -4.93 6.53
CA LYS A 178 -11.42 -4.57 7.90
C LYS A 178 -10.40 -3.63 8.53
N ALA A 179 -10.92 -2.69 9.30
CA ALA A 179 -10.14 -1.77 10.14
C ALA A 179 -10.60 -1.91 11.58
N THR A 180 -9.70 -1.80 12.55
CA THR A 180 -10.05 -1.78 13.98
C THR A 180 -10.88 -0.55 14.32
N ASP A 181 -11.70 -0.66 15.37
CA ASP A 181 -12.55 0.45 15.81
C ASP A 181 -11.70 1.66 16.26
N THR A 182 -10.55 1.41 16.89
CA THR A 182 -9.58 2.47 17.24
C THR A 182 -9.10 3.23 16.01
N LEU A 183 -8.74 2.51 14.93
CA LEU A 183 -8.28 3.15 13.69
C LEU A 183 -9.40 3.97 13.04
N ARG A 184 -10.65 3.45 13.03
CA ARG A 184 -11.83 4.19 12.54
C ARG A 184 -12.13 5.43 13.38
N ARG A 185 -12.10 5.30 14.71
CA ARG A 185 -12.31 6.40 15.66
C ARG A 185 -11.32 7.54 15.42
N ASN A 186 -10.09 7.21 15.03
CA ASN A 186 -9.02 8.17 14.75
C ASN A 186 -9.09 8.76 13.33
N GLY A 187 -10.18 8.53 12.58
CA GLY A 187 -10.48 9.22 11.33
C GLY A 187 -10.27 8.41 10.05
N PHE A 188 -9.85 7.15 10.12
CA PHE A 188 -9.67 6.32 8.93
C PHE A 188 -11.01 5.97 8.26
N LYS A 189 -11.22 6.44 7.02
CA LYS A 189 -12.46 6.26 6.23
C LYS A 189 -12.30 5.29 5.05
N ASN A 190 -11.49 4.24 5.20
CA ASN A 190 -11.17 3.27 4.15
C ASN A 190 -10.46 3.85 2.92
N ASP A 191 -9.80 5.00 3.07
CA ASP A 191 -8.92 5.57 2.06
C ASP A 191 -7.56 5.88 2.71
N PHE A 192 -6.51 5.64 1.96
CA PHE A 192 -5.13 5.88 2.34
C PHE A 192 -4.62 7.23 1.81
N HIS A 193 -5.34 7.89 0.89
CA HIS A 193 -4.99 9.21 0.34
C HIS A 193 -3.57 9.29 -0.23
N GLY A 194 -3.12 8.22 -0.87
CA GLY A 194 -1.75 8.12 -1.39
C GLY A 194 -0.66 8.04 -0.31
N ILE A 195 -1.03 7.92 0.97
CA ILE A 195 -0.12 7.68 2.09
C ILE A 195 0.03 6.18 2.28
N VAL A 196 1.28 5.75 2.40
CA VAL A 196 1.63 4.36 2.66
C VAL A 196 0.94 3.80 3.91
N PRO A 197 0.34 2.59 3.88
CA PRO A 197 -0.30 1.99 5.05
C PRO A 197 0.61 1.86 6.27
N THR A 198 1.88 1.49 6.07
CA THR A 198 2.86 1.33 7.15
C THR A 198 3.32 2.63 7.78
N ILE A 199 2.94 3.78 7.21
CA ILE A 199 3.15 5.13 7.75
C ILE A 199 1.83 5.66 8.34
N LEU A 200 0.74 5.59 7.57
CA LEU A 200 -0.56 6.13 7.97
C LEU A 200 -1.15 5.43 9.20
N ILE A 201 -1.16 4.09 9.20
CA ILE A 201 -1.78 3.31 10.28
C ILE A 201 -1.13 3.61 11.64
N PRO A 202 0.21 3.49 11.81
CA PRO A 202 0.81 3.82 13.10
C PRO A 202 0.63 5.29 13.45
N ALA A 203 0.75 6.21 12.49
CA ALA A 203 0.53 7.64 12.75
C ALA A 203 -0.85 7.93 13.32
N LEU A 204 -1.91 7.38 12.71
CA LEU A 204 -3.27 7.53 13.22
C LEU A 204 -3.47 6.87 14.58
N LEU A 205 -2.72 5.82 14.92
CA LEU A 205 -2.85 5.11 16.20
C LEU A 205 -2.03 5.73 17.34
N SER A 206 -0.95 6.45 17.03
CA SER A 206 -0.02 6.98 18.05
C SER A 206 0.05 8.51 18.13
N ASP A 207 -0.31 9.24 17.08
CA ASP A 207 -0.15 10.70 17.00
C ASP A 207 -1.51 11.41 16.85
N SER A 208 -1.91 12.16 17.87
CA SER A 208 -3.18 12.92 17.88
C SER A 208 -3.20 14.03 16.83
N ARG A 209 -2.04 14.50 16.36
CA ARG A 209 -1.95 15.49 15.28
C ARG A 209 -2.38 14.88 13.95
N ALA A 210 -1.99 13.63 13.69
CA ALA A 210 -2.41 12.89 12.50
C ALA A 210 -3.93 12.68 12.49
N GLU A 211 -4.51 12.28 13.62
CA GLU A 211 -5.97 12.21 13.81
C GLU A 211 -6.65 13.56 13.51
N THR A 212 -6.09 14.66 14.02
CA THR A 212 -6.66 16.01 13.82
C THR A 212 -6.70 16.38 12.34
N LEU A 213 -5.58 16.22 11.62
CA LEU A 213 -5.49 16.53 10.19
C LEU A 213 -6.42 15.63 9.35
N MET A 214 -6.45 14.33 9.68
CA MET A 214 -7.30 13.36 9.00
C MET A 214 -8.79 13.68 9.15
N LYS A 215 -9.22 14.01 10.37
CA LYS A 215 -10.62 14.38 10.66
C LYS A 215 -11.01 15.72 10.02
N ALA A 216 -10.07 16.65 9.92
CA ALA A 216 -10.25 17.92 9.22
C ALA A 216 -10.23 17.79 7.68
N GLY A 217 -9.97 16.60 7.13
CA GLY A 217 -9.88 16.37 5.69
C GLY A 217 -8.62 16.96 5.04
N ARG A 218 -7.61 17.36 5.83
CA ARG A 218 -6.35 17.97 5.35
C ARG A 218 -5.32 16.87 5.01
N THR A 219 -5.68 15.97 4.09
CA THR A 219 -4.90 14.76 3.77
C THR A 219 -3.57 15.05 3.09
N GLU A 220 -3.50 16.07 2.23
CA GLU A 220 -2.24 16.50 1.60
C GLU A 220 -1.25 17.06 2.63
N HIS A 221 -1.75 17.80 3.62
CA HIS A 221 -0.94 18.35 4.70
C HIS A 221 -0.43 17.22 5.60
N LEU A 222 -1.31 16.25 5.90
CA LEU A 222 -0.94 15.06 6.64
C LEU A 222 0.18 14.29 5.92
N LYS A 223 0.04 14.08 4.61
CA LYS A 223 1.05 13.40 3.80
C LYS A 223 2.40 14.11 3.88
N TYR A 224 2.43 15.42 3.63
CA TYR A 224 3.66 16.22 3.72
C TYR A 224 4.33 16.12 5.10
N PHE A 225 3.54 16.24 6.17
CA PHE A 225 4.06 16.19 7.54
C PHE A 225 4.55 14.81 7.96
N LEU A 226 3.93 13.74 7.47
CA LEU A 226 4.41 12.38 7.71
C LEU A 226 5.72 12.09 6.97
N ASP A 227 5.90 12.67 5.78
CA ASP A 227 7.17 12.60 5.04
C ASP A 227 8.26 13.50 5.66
N ASN A 228 7.86 14.60 6.32
CA ASN A 228 8.74 15.60 6.91
C ASN A 228 8.49 15.78 8.42
N SER A 229 8.78 14.75 9.22
CA SER A 229 8.49 14.75 10.67
C SER A 229 9.10 15.94 11.44
N ARG A 230 10.30 16.39 11.06
CA ARG A 230 10.92 17.59 11.65
C ARG A 230 10.11 18.86 11.39
N ALA A 231 9.61 19.02 10.16
CA ALA A 231 8.74 20.14 9.80
C ALA A 231 7.41 20.02 10.55
N PHE A 232 6.91 18.81 10.76
CA PHE A 232 5.71 18.59 11.56
C PHE A 232 5.88 19.10 12.99
N ASP A 233 6.95 18.71 13.68
CA ASP A 233 7.23 19.17 15.05
C ASP A 233 7.47 20.67 15.11
N ALA A 234 8.22 21.20 14.15
CA ALA A 234 8.52 22.61 14.01
C ALA A 234 7.27 23.46 13.80
N CYS A 235 6.49 23.17 12.76
CA CYS A 235 5.48 24.08 12.25
C CYS A 235 4.11 23.89 12.91
N TRP A 236 3.90 22.81 13.68
CA TRP A 236 2.58 22.45 14.22
C TRP A 236 1.88 23.56 15.00
N GLN A 237 2.62 24.31 15.81
CA GLN A 237 2.02 25.36 16.64
C GLN A 237 1.54 26.53 15.78
N SER A 238 2.37 26.98 14.84
CA SER A 238 1.99 27.98 13.84
C SER A 238 0.83 27.48 12.96
N TYR A 239 0.80 26.19 12.64
CA TYR A 239 -0.26 25.58 11.83
C TYR A 239 -1.62 25.62 12.56
N LYS A 240 -1.64 25.31 13.86
CA LYS A 240 -2.85 25.45 14.69
C LYS A 240 -3.34 26.89 14.79
N VAL A 241 -2.42 27.85 14.91
CA VAL A 241 -2.80 29.28 14.93
C VAL A 241 -3.37 29.68 13.58
N ALA A 242 -2.74 29.28 12.47
CA ALA A 242 -3.20 29.61 11.13
C ALA A 242 -4.63 29.08 10.89
N THR A 243 -4.83 27.78 11.12
CA THR A 243 -6.13 27.12 10.97
C THR A 243 -7.21 27.68 11.90
N ARG A 244 -6.88 28.02 13.15
CA ARG A 244 -7.84 28.65 14.09
C ARG A 244 -8.31 30.02 13.61
N ASN A 245 -7.47 30.77 12.92
CA ASN A 245 -7.81 32.09 12.38
C ASN A 245 -8.49 32.01 10.99
N GLY A 246 -8.77 30.80 10.49
CA GLY A 246 -9.45 30.62 9.20
C GLY A 246 -8.56 30.81 7.98
N TYR A 247 -7.24 30.84 8.15
CA TYR A 247 -6.31 30.90 7.03
C TYR A 247 -6.32 29.57 6.27
N ASP A 248 -6.46 29.66 4.95
CA ASP A 248 -6.29 28.52 4.07
C ASP A 248 -4.82 28.45 3.63
N ILE A 249 -4.24 27.26 3.74
CA ILE A 249 -2.85 27.01 3.34
C ILE A 249 -2.93 26.14 2.11
N GLU A 250 -2.70 26.73 0.93
CA GLU A 250 -2.78 26.03 -0.35
C GLU A 250 -1.60 25.07 -0.52
N ASP A 251 -0.36 25.56 -0.32
CA ASP A 251 0.86 24.77 -0.39
C ASP A 251 1.52 24.68 0.99
N ILE A 252 1.38 23.50 1.60
CA ILE A 252 1.95 23.21 2.93
C ILE A 252 3.48 23.22 2.94
N SER A 253 4.13 22.89 1.82
CA SER A 253 5.58 22.86 1.72
C SER A 253 6.14 24.27 1.74
N ILE A 254 5.63 25.13 0.85
CA ILE A 254 6.03 26.54 0.76
C ILE A 254 5.75 27.25 2.08
N TRP A 255 4.57 27.00 2.66
CA TRP A 255 4.21 27.58 3.95
C TRP A 255 5.18 27.16 5.07
N CYS A 256 5.58 25.88 5.13
CA CYS A 256 6.57 25.42 6.11
C CYS A 256 7.94 26.07 5.92
N ASP A 257 8.39 26.24 4.67
CA ASP A 257 9.66 26.91 4.36
C ASP A 257 9.66 28.37 4.82
N TYR A 258 8.55 29.09 4.60
CA TYR A 258 8.40 30.45 5.11
C TYR A 258 8.39 30.52 6.65
N VAL A 259 7.69 29.58 7.31
CA VAL A 259 7.69 29.50 8.78
C VAL A 259 9.10 29.25 9.31
N ASP A 260 9.88 28.38 8.66
CA ASP A 260 11.27 28.12 9.04
C ASP A 260 12.17 29.33 8.77
N MET A 261 11.99 30.04 7.65
CA MET A 261 12.69 31.29 7.37
C MET A 261 12.43 32.34 8.46
N LEU A 262 11.18 32.56 8.83
CA LEU A 262 10.81 33.51 9.88
C LEU A 262 11.41 33.14 11.24
N ARG A 263 11.43 31.85 11.55
CA ARG A 263 12.10 31.33 12.75
C ARG A 263 13.59 31.65 12.74
N ARG A 264 14.29 31.41 11.63
CA ARG A 264 15.73 31.70 11.50
C ARG A 264 16.04 33.19 11.61
N LEU A 265 15.11 34.05 11.19
CA LEU A 265 15.20 35.51 11.33
C LEU A 265 14.77 36.04 12.70
N ASN A 266 14.53 35.16 13.70
CA ASN A 266 14.06 35.51 15.05
C ASN A 266 12.76 36.34 15.04
N LYS A 267 11.89 36.15 14.05
CA LYS A 267 10.57 36.77 14.02
C LYS A 267 9.59 35.99 14.89
N ASP A 268 8.67 36.70 15.56
CA ASP A 268 7.70 36.07 16.45
C ASP A 268 6.58 35.37 15.66
N ILE A 269 6.78 34.06 15.46
CA ILE A 269 5.84 33.13 14.81
C ILE A 269 4.74 32.61 15.75
N TRP A 270 4.75 33.04 17.02
CA TRP A 270 3.91 32.49 18.09
C TRP A 270 2.78 33.43 18.52
N LYS A 271 3.01 34.76 18.43
CA LYS A 271 2.08 35.76 18.99
C LYS A 271 1.53 36.79 18.02
N SER A 272 2.09 36.92 16.82
CA SER A 272 1.71 38.02 15.92
C SER A 272 0.71 37.56 14.85
N HIS A 273 -0.55 38.00 15.02
CA HIS A 273 -1.60 37.85 14.00
C HIS A 273 -1.12 38.34 12.63
N SER A 274 -0.36 39.44 12.60
CA SER A 274 0.18 40.11 11.41
C SER A 274 1.24 39.33 10.63
N THR A 275 2.09 38.52 11.27
CA THR A 275 3.13 37.76 10.55
C THR A 275 2.58 36.49 9.91
N LEU A 276 1.52 35.90 10.48
CA LEU A 276 0.83 34.74 9.90
C LEU A 276 -0.16 35.12 8.78
N THR A 277 -0.75 36.33 8.80
CA THR A 277 -1.60 36.84 7.70
C THR A 277 -0.83 36.95 6.38
N LEU A 278 0.44 37.37 6.43
CA LEU A 278 1.33 37.48 5.27
C LEU A 278 1.70 36.14 4.63
N LEU A 279 1.60 35.04 5.39
CA LEU A 279 1.97 33.68 4.94
C LEU A 279 0.80 32.87 4.39
N ALA A 280 -0.43 33.30 4.64
CA ALA A 280 -1.65 32.63 4.18
C ALA A 280 -2.19 33.20 2.85
N THR A 281 -1.59 34.29 2.36
CA THR A 281 -1.99 35.01 1.15
C THR A 281 -0.96 34.91 0.03
N GLN A 282 0.10 34.13 0.23
CA GLN A 282 1.13 33.77 -0.75
C GLN A 282 1.11 32.27 -0.97
#